data_AF-A0A1Q6QXZ8-F1
#
_entry.id   AF-A0A1Q6QXZ8-F1
#
_cell.length_a   1.000
_cell.length_b   1.000
_cell.length_c   1.000
_cell.angle_alpha   90.00
_cell.angle_beta   90.00
_cell.angle_gamma   90.00
#
_symmetry.space_group_name_H-M   'P 1'
#
loop_
_entity.id
_entity.type
_entity.pdbx_description
1 polymer ?
#
loop_
_entity_poly.entity_id
_entity_poly.type
_entity_poly.pdbx_seq_one_letter_code
_entity_poly.pdbx_strand_id
1 'polypeptide(L)' 'MESKRERFKRIAENRTNKIINMIDLLGNCANKNNYEYTDEEIKNIFNAIESSLKMSKMKFVEKQEKGKFKL' A
#
# COMPACT_ATOMS: atom_id res chain seq x y z
N MET A 1 11.79 -5.49 -27.36
CA MET A 1 12.12 -4.83 -26.07
C MET A 1 10.86 -4.17 -25.55
N GLU A 2 10.57 -4.32 -24.25
CA GLU A 2 9.41 -3.69 -23.62
C GLU A 2 9.64 -2.17 -23.43
N SER A 3 8.64 -1.33 -23.70
CA SER A 3 8.70 0.11 -23.43
C SER A 3 8.61 0.44 -21.94
N LYS A 4 9.08 1.63 -21.52
CA LYS A 4 8.94 2.09 -20.12
C LYS A 4 7.47 2.08 -19.64
N ARG A 5 6.53 2.38 -20.54
CA ARG A 5 5.08 2.40 -20.24
C ARG A 5 4.52 1.00 -20.02
N GLU A 6 4.85 0.05 -20.90
CA GLU A 6 4.44 -1.35 -20.77
C GLU A 6 5.03 -1.97 -19.50
N ARG A 7 6.32 -1.72 -19.25
CA ARG A 7 6.99 -2.17 -18.02
C ARG A 7 6.31 -1.64 -16.77
N PHE A 8 5.93 -0.35 -16.76
CA PHE A 8 5.20 0.23 -15.64
C PHE A 8 3.85 -0.45 -15.45
N LYS A 9 3.04 -0.59 -16.50
CA LYS A 9 1.73 -1.24 -16.42
C LYS A 9 1.85 -2.66 -15.86
N ARG A 10 2.70 -3.49 -16.47
CA ARG A 10 2.89 -4.90 -16.06
C ARG A 10 3.35 -5.02 -14.61
N ILE A 11 4.32 -4.20 -14.19
CA ILE A 11 4.85 -4.28 -12.82
C ILE A 11 3.84 -3.71 -11.81
N ALA A 12 3.22 -2.57 -12.09
CA ALA A 12 2.27 -1.93 -11.19
C ALA A 12 1.03 -2.81 -10.99
N GLU A 13 0.44 -3.33 -12.07
CA GLU A 13 -0.74 -4.20 -12.02
C GLU A 13 -0.47 -5.46 -11.20
N ASN A 14 0.61 -6.19 -11.49
CA ASN A 14 0.99 -7.39 -10.75
C ASN A 14 1.23 -7.09 -9.26
N ARG A 15 1.88 -5.96 -8.93
CA ARG A 15 2.12 -5.57 -7.53
C ARG A 15 0.83 -5.19 -6.82
N THR A 16 -0.05 -4.44 -7.47
CA THR A 16 -1.35 -4.06 -6.92
C THR A 16 -2.18 -5.30 -6.59
N ASN A 17 -2.30 -6.25 -7.51
CA ASN A 17 -3.07 -7.47 -7.28
C ASN A 17 -2.49 -8.31 -6.13
N LYS A 18 -1.16 -8.41 -6.03
CA LYS A 18 -0.52 -9.09 -4.90
C LYS A 18 -0.80 -8.42 -3.56
N ILE A 19 -0.80 -7.08 -3.51
CA ILE A 19 -1.09 -6.33 -2.28
C ILE A 19 -2.55 -6.55 -1.87
N ILE A 20 -3.49 -6.46 -2.82
CA ILE A 20 -4.92 -6.70 -2.55
C ILE A 20 -5.12 -8.10 -1.99
N ASN A 21 -4.59 -9.13 -2.67
CA ASN A 21 -4.71 -10.51 -2.19
C ASN A 21 -4.13 -10.71 -0.79
N MET A 22 -3.01 -10.06 -0.45
CA MET A 22 -2.42 -10.16 0.88
C MET A 22 -3.27 -9.45 1.95
N ILE A 23 -3.91 -8.33 1.61
CA ILE A 23 -4.85 -7.65 2.50
C ILE A 23 -6.08 -8.54 2.75
N ASP A 24 -6.61 -9.18 1.70
CA ASP A 24 -7.75 -10.11 1.84
C ASP A 24 -7.38 -11.31 2.73
N LEU A 25 -6.18 -11.88 2.53
CA LEU A 25 -5.68 -12.97 3.37
C LEU A 25 -5.48 -12.54 4.82
N LEU A 26 -4.98 -11.32 5.07
CA LEU A 26 -4.88 -10.75 6.41
C LEU A 26 -6.26 -10.61 7.06
N GLY A 27 -7.30 -10.28 6.28
CA GLY A 27 -8.69 -10.23 6.74
C GLY A 27 -9.19 -11.57 7.30
N ASN A 28 -8.69 -12.71 6.80
CA ASN A 28 -9.07 -14.03 7.33
C ASN A 28 -8.61 -14.25 8.78
N CYS A 29 -7.60 -13.50 9.25
CA CYS A 29 -7.17 -13.53 10.65
C CYS A 29 -8.23 -12.97 11.60
N ALA A 30 -9.28 -12.30 11.10
CA ALA A 30 -10.39 -11.84 11.92
C ALA A 30 -11.17 -12.98 12.59
N ASN A 31 -11.06 -14.22 12.08
CA ASN A 31 -11.74 -15.37 12.67
C ASN A 31 -11.19 -15.74 14.05
N LYS A 32 -11.88 -15.27 15.11
CA LYS A 32 -11.51 -15.52 16.51
C LYS A 32 -11.59 -16.99 16.95
N ASN A 33 -12.21 -17.87 16.15
CA ASN A 33 -12.18 -19.31 16.44
C ASN A 33 -10.79 -19.92 16.17
N ASN A 34 -10.01 -19.31 15.28
CA ASN A 34 -8.69 -19.79 14.88
C ASN A 34 -7.55 -18.97 15.50
N TYR A 35 -7.83 -17.76 15.95
CA TYR A 35 -6.83 -16.79 16.40
C TYR A 35 -7.29 -16.03 17.63
N GLU A 36 -6.32 -15.72 18.48
CA GLU A 36 -6.48 -14.77 19.58
C GLU A 36 -5.65 -13.53 19.27
N TYR A 37 -6.24 -12.36 19.49
CA TYR A 37 -5.60 -11.07 19.26
C TYR A 37 -6.30 -10.00 20.09
N THR A 38 -5.56 -8.95 20.40
CA THR A 38 -6.04 -7.75 21.05
C THR A 38 -6.38 -6.67 20.04
N ASP A 39 -7.23 -5.73 20.44
CA ASP A 39 -7.54 -4.56 19.61
C ASP A 39 -6.30 -3.69 19.33
N GLU A 40 -5.34 -3.68 20.26
CA GLU A 40 -4.06 -2.98 20.10
C GLU A 40 -3.19 -3.61 19.00
N GLU A 41 -3.08 -4.94 18.95
CA GLU A 41 -2.36 -5.65 17.89
C GLU A 41 -2.97 -5.39 16.52
N ILE A 42 -4.30 -5.44 16.41
CA ILE A 42 -5.02 -5.13 15.17
C ILE A 42 -4.77 -3.68 14.74
N LYS A 43 -4.85 -2.74 15.68
CA LYS A 43 -4.56 -1.32 15.42
C LYS A 43 -3.13 -1.11 14.93
N ASN A 44 -2.15 -1.78 15.56
CA ASN A 44 -0.74 -1.68 15.17
C ASN A 44 -0.50 -2.23 13.75
N ILE A 45 -1.13 -3.35 13.39
CA ILE A 45 -1.06 -3.93 12.04
C ILE A 45 -1.56 -2.93 10.99
N PHE A 46 -2.77 -2.40 11.17
CA PHE A 46 -3.35 -1.49 10.16
C PHE A 46 -2.63 -0.15 10.11
N ASN A 47 -2.20 0.42 11.24
CA ASN A 47 -1.38 1.64 11.27
C ASN A 47 -0.09 1.50 10.45
N ALA A 48 0.59 0.36 10.55
CA ALA A 48 1.81 0.10 9.78
C ALA A 48 1.53 0.04 8.27
N ILE A 49 0.46 -0.65 7.86
CA ILE A 49 0.04 -0.76 6.45
C ILE A 49 -0.34 0.62 5.91
N GLU A 50 -1.16 1.37 6.62
CA GLU A 50 -1.60 2.72 6.22
C GLU A 50 -0.43 3.70 6.10
N SER A 51 0.52 3.65 7.04
CA SER A 51 1.73 4.48 7.00
C SER A 51 2.57 4.18 5.77
N SER A 52 2.80 2.90 5.47
CA SER A 52 3.50 2.46 4.25
C SER A 52 2.79 2.89 2.97
N LEU A 53 1.46 2.76 2.94
CA LEU A 53 0.63 3.21 1.82
C LEU A 53 0.72 4.72 1.62
N LYS A 54 0.63 5.51 2.69
CA LYS A 54 0.77 6.98 2.67
C LYS A 54 2.13 7.38 2.12
N MET A 55 3.22 6.82 2.64
CA MET A 55 4.58 7.09 2.15
C MET A 55 4.75 6.73 0.68
N SER A 56 4.16 5.62 0.24
CA SER A 56 4.20 5.19 -1.17
C SER A 56 3.44 6.15 -2.08
N LYS A 57 2.26 6.63 -1.66
CA LYS A 57 1.48 7.66 -2.39
C LYS A 57 2.26 8.97 -2.52
N MET A 58 2.94 9.42 -1.46
CA MET A 58 3.72 10.67 -1.48
C MET A 58 4.78 10.69 -2.58
N LYS A 59 5.42 9.55 -2.89
CA LYS A 59 6.41 9.45 -3.98
C LYS A 59 5.86 9.77 -5.38
N PHE A 60 4.54 9.64 -5.58
CA PHE A 60 3.87 10.04 -6.82
C PHE A 60 3.49 11.53 -6.83
N VAL A 61 3.26 12.11 -5.64
CA VAL A 61 2.89 13.52 -5.47
C VAL A 61 4.12 14.44 -5.47
N GLU A 62 5.24 14.02 -4.88
CA GLU A 62 6.50 14.79 -4.84
C GLU A 62 7.12 15.07 -6.22
N LYS A 63 6.60 14.44 -7.28
CA LYS A 63 6.96 14.75 -8.67
C LYS A 63 6.17 15.91 -9.27
N GLN A 64 5.14 16.42 -8.61
CA GLN A 64 4.54 17.71 -8.95
C GLN A 64 5.34 18.81 -8.25
N GLU A 65 6.06 19.56 -9.07
CA GLU A 65 6.85 20.76 -8.79
C GLU A 65 6.86 21.26 -7.34
N LYS A 66 8.06 21.33 -6.76
CA LYS A 66 8.43 22.47 -5.89
C LYS A 66 8.37 23.74 -6.77
N GLY A 67 7.16 24.16 -7.14
CA GLY A 67 6.90 25.43 -7.77
C GLY A 67 7.40 26.51 -6.82
N LYS A 68 8.33 27.33 -7.31
CA LYS A 68 8.94 28.42 -6.53
C LYS A 68 7.83 29.23 -5.86
N PHE A 69 7.99 29.44 -4.55
CA PHE A 69 7.21 30.41 -3.80
C PHE A 69 7.17 31.74 -4.58
N LYS A 70 5.97 32.25 -4.82
CA LYS A 70 5.75 33.63 -5.27
C LYS A 70 4.90 34.32 -4.21
N LEU A 71 5.34 35.51 -3.82
CA LEU A 71 4.62 36.46 -2.97
C LEU A 71 3.27 36.82 -3.60
#